data_AF-A0A0D3MED1-F1
#
_entry.id   AF-A0A0D3MED1-F1
#
_cell.length_a   1.000
_cell.length_b   1.000
_cell.length_c   1.000
_cell.angle_alpha   90.00
_cell.angle_beta   90.00
_cell.angle_gamma   90.00
#
_symmetry.space_group_name_H-M   'P 1'
#
loop_
_entity.id
_entity.type
_entity.pdbx_description
1 polymer ?
#
loop_
_entity_poly.entity_id
_entity_poly.type
_entity_poly.pdbx_seq_one_letter_code
_entity_poly.pdbx_strand_id
1 'polypeptide(L)'
;AYVAYPLDLFEEGSVTNMFTSIVGNVFGFKALRALRLEDLRVPTSYIKTFQGPPHGIQVERDKLNKYGRPLLGCTIKPKLG
;
A
#
# COMPACT_ATOMS: atom_id res chain seq x y z
N ALA A 1 16.35 12.52 -3.14
CA ALA A 1 17.39 11.51 -3.44
C ALA A 1 16.70 10.27 -4.00
N TYR A 2 17.36 9.51 -4.87
CA TYR A 2 16.87 8.22 -5.36
C TYR A 2 17.76 7.12 -4.80
N VAL A 3 17.14 6.08 -4.25
CA VAL A 3 17.84 4.96 -3.60
C VAL A 3 17.31 3.66 -4.19
N ALA A 4 18.21 2.73 -4.49
CA ALA A 4 17.87 1.39 -4.98
C ALA A 4 18.23 0.34 -3.92
N TYR A 5 17.29 -0.57 -3.67
CA TYR A 5 17.47 -1.70 -2.77
C TYR A 5 17.44 -3.00 -3.58
N PRO A 6 18.38 -3.94 -3.37
CA PRO A 6 18.29 -5.26 -3.96
C PRO A 6 17.05 -6.01 -3.46
N LEU A 7 16.43 -6.83 -4.32
CA LEU A 7 15.17 -7.52 -4.05
C LEU A 7 15.28 -8.46 -2.84
N ASP A 8 16.44 -9.10 -2.67
CA ASP A 8 16.69 -10.11 -1.63
C ASP A 8 16.61 -9.55 -0.19
N LEU A 9 16.55 -8.24 -0.02
CA LEU A 9 16.32 -7.59 1.28
C LEU A 9 14.87 -7.67 1.74
N PHE A 10 13.95 -8.05 0.85
CA PHE A 10 12.53 -8.01 1.11
C PHE A 10 11.94 -9.41 1.23
N GLU A 11 11.22 -9.63 2.32
CA GLU A 11 10.40 -10.81 2.50
C GLU A 11 9.20 -10.79 1.53
N GLU A 12 9.00 -11.91 0.83
CA GLU A 12 7.88 -12.11 -0.09
C GLU A 12 6.53 -11.92 0.62
N GLY A 13 5.60 -11.20 -0.02
CA GLY A 13 4.25 -11.01 0.52
C GLY A 13 4.16 -10.12 1.77
N SER A 14 5.25 -9.49 2.21
CA SER A 14 5.32 -8.75 3.48
C SER A 14 5.51 -7.25 3.30
N VAL A 15 4.39 -6.51 3.23
CA VAL A 15 4.42 -5.02 3.23
C VAL A 15 5.07 -4.50 4.51
N THR A 16 4.85 -5.17 5.63
CA THR A 16 5.46 -4.86 6.93
C THR A 16 6.98 -4.89 6.83
N ASN A 17 7.56 -5.98 6.30
CA ASN A 17 9.01 -6.09 6.13
C ASN A 17 9.56 -4.96 5.25
N MET A 18 8.93 -4.69 4.10
CA MET A 18 9.33 -3.60 3.21
C MET A 18 9.39 -2.24 3.92
N PHE A 19 8.36 -1.88 4.70
CA PHE A 19 8.39 -0.63 5.46
C PHE A 19 9.45 -0.64 6.56
N THR A 20 9.60 -1.74 7.30
CA THR A 20 10.65 -1.82 8.34
C THR A 20 12.05 -1.64 7.75
N SER A 21 12.31 -2.18 6.56
CA SER A 21 13.60 -2.07 5.88
C SER A 21 13.88 -0.67 5.32
N ILE A 22 12.86 0.02 4.77
CA ILE A 22 13.06 1.31 4.10
C ILE A 22 12.93 2.49 5.07
N VAL A 23 11.91 2.51 5.92
CA VAL A 23 11.58 3.67 6.75
C VAL A 23 11.88 3.49 8.23
N GLY A 24 12.28 2.28 8.67
CA GLY A 24 12.37 1.93 10.08
C GLY A 24 13.24 2.87 10.92
N ASN A 25 14.47 3.15 10.48
CA ASN A 25 15.43 3.93 11.27
C ASN A 25 15.87 5.26 10.62
N VAL A 26 15.74 5.39 9.29
CA VAL A 26 16.36 6.48 8.53
C VAL A 26 15.74 7.85 8.80
N PHE A 27 14.48 7.91 9.23
CA PHE A 27 13.79 9.15 9.56
C PHE A 27 14.24 9.76 10.90
N GLY A 28 14.88 8.97 11.77
CA GLY A 28 15.39 9.41 13.08
C GLY A 28 16.85 9.85 13.08
N PHE A 29 17.49 9.95 11.91
CA PHE A 29 18.90 10.31 11.82
C PHE A 29 19.14 11.75 12.29
N LYS A 30 19.98 11.93 13.33
CA LYS A 30 20.35 13.27 13.87
C LYS A 30 20.94 14.21 12.81
N ALA A 31 21.53 13.67 11.75
CA ALA A 31 22.10 14.44 10.65
C ALA A 31 21.05 15.01 9.67
N LEU A 32 19.81 14.53 9.74
CA LEU A 32 18.71 14.98 8.88
C LEU A 32 17.75 15.85 9.68
N ARG A 33 17.42 17.03 9.17
CA ARG A 33 16.42 17.93 9.78
C ARG A 33 14.99 17.44 9.53
N ALA A 34 14.75 16.88 8.35
CA ALA A 34 13.48 16.30 7.92
C ALA A 34 13.73 15.33 6.77
N LEU A 35 12.89 14.30 6.66
CA LEU A 35 12.88 13.35 5.56
C LEU A 35 11.43 13.00 5.23
N ARG A 36 11.13 12.82 3.94
CA ARG A 36 9.84 12.34 3.44
C ARG A 36 10.08 11.32 2.33
N LEU A 37 9.42 10.18 2.43
CA LEU A 37 9.35 9.21 1.35
C LEU A 37 8.22 9.64 0.41
N GLU A 38 8.56 10.04 -0.82
CA GLU A 38 7.59 10.57 -1.79
C GLU A 38 6.95 9.47 -2.63
N ASP A 39 7.74 8.49 -3.09
CA ASP A 39 7.26 7.41 -3.96
C ASP A 39 8.14 6.16 -3.83
N LEU A 40 7.59 5.00 -4.24
CA LEU A 40 8.27 3.71 -4.29
C LEU A 40 8.02 3.03 -5.63
N ARG A 41 9.10 2.71 -6.34
CA ARG A 41 9.02 1.82 -7.50
C ARG A 41 9.07 0.36 -7.03
N VAL A 42 7.93 -0.33 -7.08
CA VAL A 42 7.83 -1.74 -6.73
C VAL A 42 7.99 -2.62 -7.98
N PRO A 43 8.99 -3.53 -8.03
CA PRO A 43 9.21 -4.38 -9.21
C PRO A 43 8.14 -5.48 -9.33
N THR A 44 7.87 -5.92 -10.56
CA THR A 44 6.87 -6.96 -10.85
C THR A 44 7.18 -8.30 -10.18
N SER A 45 8.47 -8.62 -9.96
CA SER A 45 8.89 -9.80 -9.22
C SER A 45 8.38 -9.78 -7.78
N TYR A 46 8.45 -8.63 -7.11
CA TYR A 46 7.96 -8.48 -5.74
C TYR A 46 6.43 -8.40 -5.71
N ILE A 47 5.80 -7.63 -6.60
CA ILE A 47 4.33 -7.46 -6.66
C ILE A 47 3.62 -8.82 -6.79
N LYS A 48 4.18 -9.75 -7.58
CA LYS A 48 3.59 -11.08 -7.80
C LYS A 48 3.54 -11.97 -6.55
N THR A 49 4.27 -11.62 -5.50
CA THR A 49 4.26 -12.37 -4.23
C THR A 49 3.06 -12.02 -3.34
N PHE A 50 2.29 -10.99 -3.71
CA PHE A 50 1.12 -10.55 -2.96
C PHE A 50 -0.17 -11.05 -3.61
N GLN A 51 -1.15 -11.39 -2.78
CA GLN A 51 -2.51 -11.67 -3.26
C GLN A 51 -3.16 -10.42 -3.88
N GLY A 52 -2.89 -9.24 -3.31
CA GLY A 52 -3.55 -7.99 -3.70
C GLY A 52 -5.03 -7.95 -3.28
N PRO A 53 -5.88 -7.16 -3.97
CA PRO A 53 -7.30 -7.06 -3.66
C PRO A 53 -8.03 -8.41 -3.83
N PRO A 54 -8.90 -8.83 -2.90
CA PRO A 54 -9.62 -10.11 -2.98
C PRO A 54 -10.52 -10.27 -4.22
N HIS A 55 -11.03 -9.18 -4.77
CA HIS A 55 -11.96 -9.18 -5.90
C HIS A 55 -11.59 -8.11 -6.94
N GLY A 56 -11.27 -6.90 -6.49
CA GLY A 56 -11.02 -5.76 -7.37
C GLY A 56 -12.32 -5.15 -7.93
N ILE A 57 -12.16 -4.03 -8.63
CA ILE A 57 -13.27 -3.14 -9.03
C ILE A 57 -14.25 -3.84 -9.98
N GLN A 58 -13.73 -4.60 -10.95
CA GLN A 58 -14.55 -5.26 -11.98
C GLN A 58 -15.43 -6.36 -11.34
N VAL A 59 -14.80 -7.27 -10.59
CA VAL A 59 -15.51 -8.38 -9.92
C VAL A 59 -16.54 -7.86 -8.91
N GLU A 60 -16.24 -6.78 -8.17
CA GLU A 60 -17.20 -6.18 -7.24
C GLU A 60 -18.43 -5.62 -7.96
N ARG A 61 -18.24 -4.97 -9.12
CA ARG A 61 -19.36 -4.46 -9.95
C ARG A 61 -20.22 -5.58 -10.52
N ASP A 62 -19.59 -6.66 -10.96
CA ASP A 62 -20.29 -7.83 -11.48
C ASP A 62 -21.11 -8.51 -10.39
N LYS A 63 -20.53 -8.71 -9.20
CA LYS A 63 -21.21 -9.29 -8.02
C LYS A 63 -22.41 -8.47 -7.56
N LEU A 64 -22.33 -7.14 -7.62
CA LEU A 64 -23.41 -6.24 -7.21
C LEU A 64 -24.41 -5.92 -8.33
N ASN A 65 -24.11 -6.33 -9.58
CA ASN A 65 -24.86 -6.00 -10.78
C ASN A 65 -25.08 -4.48 -10.93
N LYS A 66 -24.01 -3.68 -10.77
CA LYS A 66 -24.05 -2.20 -10.83
C LYS A 66 -23.01 -1.63 -11.80
N TYR A 67 -23.49 -0.97 -12.85
CA TYR A 67 -22.66 -0.42 -13.93
C TYR A 67 -22.96 1.04 -14.23
N GLY A 68 -22.03 1.73 -14.89
CA GLY A 68 -22.24 3.08 -15.45
C GLY A 68 -22.38 4.22 -14.45
N ARG A 69 -22.26 3.95 -13.14
CA ARG A 69 -22.35 4.98 -12.09
C ARG A 69 -21.49 4.67 -10.86
N PRO A 70 -21.17 5.69 -10.04
CA PRO A 70 -20.62 5.51 -8.70
C PRO A 70 -21.57 4.74 -7.78
N LEU A 71 -20.99 4.06 -6.78
CA LEU A 71 -21.74 3.47 -5.66
C LEU A 71 -22.01 4.56 -4.61
N LEU A 72 -23.15 4.46 -3.93
CA LEU A 72 -23.51 5.35 -2.83
C LEU A 72 -23.45 4.58 -1.51
N GLY A 73 -22.72 5.11 -0.53
CA GLY A 73 -22.62 4.58 0.83
C GLY A 73 -22.93 5.66 1.86
N CYS A 74 -23.37 5.26 3.04
CA CYS A 74 -23.65 6.17 4.15
C CYS A 74 -23.19 5.53 5.47
N THR A 75 -22.38 6.26 6.24
CA THR A 75 -22.04 5.86 7.62
C THR A 75 -23.12 6.40 8.56
N ILE A 76 -23.80 5.52 9.29
CA ILE A 76 -24.83 5.90 10.27
C ILE A 76 -24.24 6.79 11.37
N LYS A 77 -25.06 7.73 11.88
CA LYS A 77 -24.72 8.69 12.93
C LYS A 77 -25.77 8.66 14.07
N PRO A 78 -25.40 8.98 15.33
CA PRO A 78 -24.07 9.37 15.77
C PRO A 78 -23.07 8.21 15.69
N LYS A 79 -21.76 8.50 15.72
CA LYS A 79 -20.74 7.46 15.62
C LYS A 79 -20.85 6.47 16.79
N LEU A 80 -21.21 6.98 17.97
CA LEU A 80 -21.44 6.28 19.22
C LEU A 80 -22.60 7.00 19.93
N GLY A 81 -23.27 6.29 20.85
CA GLY A 81 -24.45 6.70 21.64
C GLY A 81 -24.78 8.18 21.66
#